data_AF-A0A6P1IX63-F1
#
_entry.id   AF-A0A6P1IX63-F1
#
_cell.length_a   1.000
_cell.length_b   1.000
_cell.length_c   1.000
_cell.angle_alpha   90.00
_cell.angle_beta   90.00
_cell.angle_gamma   90.00
#
_symmetry.space_group_name_H-M   'P 1'
#
loop_
_entity.id
_entity.type
_entity.pdbx_description
1 polymer ?
#
loop_
_entity_poly.entity_id
_entity_poly.type
_entity_poly.pdbx_seq_one_letter_code
_entity_poly.pdbx_strand_id
1 'polypeptide(L)'
;MSGGTSGGTSGGTSGGTSGGTSGGTGIANATLASDALILSRAAIVGPYIGPVLHAHEPGFDKPANLALWSDGPRVEACFTELVEGLLFKTHNGSKQAMLEFANLQANNIQRKTLVRMRAPTKAQFKKQLDLVAAYADLRADRSMEISAQMAPPVAFWSSVVGLLPHRHKKTLQLLDLAFLLCVHVEMRFKQIFASVRPMVFSPQIQPMIETPGHGSWPSGHATEAFAVAALLEALLNAASPTGTTPNGTESREQLQRLAARIATNRVVAGVHYPVDSAAGRLLGTALAEFLVARATGTRVHERGFDGRLFEGPQGEPLDFSLNQPMDQTSGSAYTRAAASTAVGHAPLLNWLWDEALKEWA
;
A
#
# COMPACT_ATOMS: atom_id res chain seq x y z
N MET A 1 -35.43 -15.99 -12.30
CA MET A 1 -35.27 -14.61 -11.82
C MET A 1 -33.85 -14.47 -11.30
N SER A 2 -33.14 -13.50 -11.85
CA SER A 2 -31.73 -13.16 -11.65
C SER A 2 -31.42 -12.79 -10.20
N GLY A 3 -30.50 -13.53 -9.56
CA GLY A 3 -29.91 -13.21 -8.26
C GLY A 3 -28.45 -12.81 -8.45
N GLY A 4 -28.09 -11.61 -7.98
CA GLY A 4 -26.91 -10.86 -8.41
C GLY A 4 -25.56 -11.41 -7.94
N THR A 5 -24.57 -11.20 -8.80
CA THR A 5 -23.14 -11.51 -8.67
C THR A 5 -22.34 -10.35 -8.03
N SER A 6 -22.79 -9.80 -6.89
CA SER A 6 -22.16 -8.61 -6.29
C SER A 6 -21.66 -8.86 -4.87
N GLY A 7 -20.65 -9.72 -4.70
CA GLY A 7 -20.05 -10.01 -3.39
C GLY A 7 -18.53 -10.22 -3.40
N GLY A 8 -17.82 -9.85 -4.46
CA GLY A 8 -16.41 -10.23 -4.64
C GLY A 8 -15.42 -9.12 -5.03
N THR A 9 -15.85 -7.87 -5.23
CA THR A 9 -15.01 -6.88 -5.94
C THR A 9 -14.18 -5.95 -5.05
N SER A 10 -14.41 -5.86 -3.74
CA SER A 10 -13.67 -4.91 -2.87
C SER A 10 -12.45 -5.52 -2.15
N GLY A 11 -12.42 -6.85 -1.94
CA GLY A 11 -11.27 -7.54 -1.36
C GLY A 11 -10.28 -8.13 -2.37
N GLY A 12 -10.65 -8.16 -3.66
CA GLY A 12 -9.89 -8.81 -4.73
C GLY A 12 -9.39 -7.88 -5.84
N THR A 13 -9.67 -6.58 -5.80
CA THR A 13 -9.18 -5.63 -6.82
C THR A 13 -7.98 -4.80 -6.38
N SER A 14 -7.70 -4.70 -5.07
CA SER A 14 -6.47 -4.11 -4.53
C SER A 14 -5.30 -5.11 -4.48
N GLY A 15 -5.59 -6.41 -4.50
CA GLY A 15 -4.62 -7.49 -4.64
C GLY A 15 -4.35 -7.80 -6.11
N GLY A 16 -3.54 -6.97 -6.76
CA GLY A 16 -2.87 -7.33 -8.02
C GLY A 16 -3.76 -7.46 -9.26
N THR A 17 -4.00 -6.35 -9.95
CA THR A 17 -4.14 -6.38 -11.42
C THR A 17 -2.85 -6.85 -12.12
N SER A 18 -1.74 -7.00 -11.37
CA SER A 18 -0.45 -7.49 -11.85
C SER A 18 -0.40 -9.01 -12.10
N GLY A 19 -1.30 -9.82 -11.53
CA GLY A 19 -1.20 -11.29 -11.60
C GLY A 19 -1.90 -11.97 -12.78
N GLY A 20 -2.79 -11.29 -13.53
CA GLY A 20 -3.71 -11.98 -14.45
C GLY A 20 -3.82 -11.45 -15.88
N THR A 21 -3.31 -10.25 -16.18
CA THR A 21 -3.58 -9.60 -17.49
C THR A 21 -2.34 -9.09 -18.23
N SER A 22 -1.14 -9.38 -17.74
CA SER A 22 0.13 -8.90 -18.35
C SER A 22 0.76 -9.87 -19.37
N GLY A 23 0.01 -10.89 -19.79
CA GLY A 23 0.42 -11.86 -20.81
C GLY A 23 -0.64 -12.02 -21.89
N GLY A 24 -0.84 -10.99 -22.72
CA GLY A 24 -1.66 -11.12 -23.92
C GLY A 24 -2.38 -9.84 -24.30
N THR A 25 -2.10 -9.34 -25.50
CA THR A 25 -3.02 -8.48 -26.23
C THR A 25 -4.40 -9.14 -26.28
N GLY A 26 -5.39 -8.59 -25.59
CA GLY A 26 -6.81 -8.85 -25.80
C GLY A 26 -7.28 -10.30 -25.59
N ILE A 27 -7.97 -10.54 -24.47
CA ILE A 27 -8.74 -11.78 -24.20
C ILE A 27 -9.97 -11.90 -25.15
N ALA A 28 -10.20 -10.92 -26.03
CA ALA A 28 -11.12 -11.08 -27.13
C ALA A 28 -10.47 -11.99 -28.18
N ASN A 29 -10.88 -13.26 -28.21
CA ASN A 29 -10.59 -14.26 -29.23
C ASN A 29 -9.25 -15.03 -29.16
N ALA A 30 -8.86 -15.53 -27.98
CA ALA A 30 -7.70 -16.43 -27.84
C ALA A 30 -7.73 -17.66 -28.78
N THR A 31 -8.90 -18.26 -29.02
CA THR A 31 -9.04 -19.42 -29.93
C THR A 31 -8.85 -19.04 -31.40
N LEU A 32 -9.51 -17.97 -31.86
CA LEU A 32 -9.38 -17.43 -33.22
C LEU A 32 -7.95 -16.94 -33.51
N ALA A 33 -7.28 -16.36 -32.51
CA ALA A 33 -5.86 -16.00 -32.61
C ALA A 33 -4.97 -17.25 -32.74
N SER A 34 -5.25 -18.32 -31.99
CA SER A 34 -4.48 -19.57 -32.06
C SER A 34 -4.62 -20.25 -33.42
N ASP A 35 -5.84 -20.36 -33.95
CA ASP A 35 -6.09 -20.94 -35.27
C ASP A 35 -5.41 -20.14 -36.39
N ALA A 36 -5.48 -18.80 -36.32
CA ALA A 36 -4.79 -17.94 -37.27
C ALA A 36 -3.26 -18.15 -37.23
N LEU A 37 -2.68 -18.27 -36.03
CA LEU A 37 -1.24 -18.56 -35.86
C LEU A 37 -0.87 -19.94 -36.40
N ILE A 38 -1.72 -20.96 -36.19
CA ILE A 38 -1.52 -22.31 -36.72
C ILE A 38 -1.51 -22.29 -38.25
N LEU A 39 -2.52 -21.68 -38.87
CA LEU A 39 -2.64 -21.58 -40.33
C LEU A 39 -1.46 -20.79 -40.92
N SER A 40 -1.11 -19.65 -40.33
CA SER A 40 0.02 -18.84 -40.76
C SER A 40 1.33 -19.62 -40.68
N ARG A 41 1.57 -20.35 -39.58
CA ARG A 41 2.77 -21.19 -39.43
C ARG A 41 2.80 -22.28 -40.49
N ALA A 42 1.69 -23.00 -40.71
CA ALA A 42 1.62 -24.09 -41.68
C ALA A 42 1.97 -23.62 -43.11
N ALA A 43 1.59 -22.39 -43.46
CA ALA A 43 1.89 -21.82 -44.78
C ALA A 43 3.36 -21.44 -44.98
N ILE A 44 4.11 -21.09 -43.92
CA ILE A 44 5.43 -20.43 -44.06
C ILE A 44 6.62 -21.20 -43.44
N VAL A 45 6.39 -22.19 -42.58
CA VAL A 45 7.46 -22.74 -41.71
C VAL A 45 8.57 -23.48 -42.47
N GLY A 46 8.27 -24.11 -43.60
CA GLY A 46 9.23 -24.98 -44.31
C GLY A 46 9.76 -26.14 -43.45
N PRO A 47 10.82 -26.85 -43.91
CA PRO A 47 11.49 -27.88 -43.11
C PRO A 47 12.20 -27.28 -41.89
N TYR A 48 12.12 -27.93 -40.73
CA TYR A 48 12.88 -27.53 -39.55
C TYR A 48 14.38 -27.82 -39.74
N ILE A 49 15.22 -26.79 -39.61
CA ILE A 49 16.67 -26.85 -39.85
C ILE A 49 17.52 -26.69 -38.59
N GLY A 50 16.92 -26.81 -37.40
CA GLY A 50 17.63 -26.66 -36.12
C GLY A 50 17.70 -25.21 -35.60
N PRO A 51 18.49 -24.97 -34.52
CA PRO A 51 18.61 -23.66 -33.89
C PRO A 51 19.51 -22.73 -34.69
N VAL A 52 18.94 -22.02 -35.67
CA VAL A 52 19.68 -21.10 -36.56
C VAL A 52 19.82 -19.68 -36.00
N LEU A 53 19.09 -19.35 -34.93
CA LEU A 53 19.20 -18.06 -34.26
C LEU A 53 20.29 -18.12 -33.18
N HIS A 54 21.11 -17.08 -33.13
CA HIS A 54 22.13 -16.90 -32.10
C HIS A 54 21.56 -16.08 -30.95
N ALA A 55 21.03 -16.77 -29.94
CA ALA A 55 20.55 -16.14 -28.70
C ALA A 55 21.65 -16.16 -27.63
N HIS A 56 21.71 -15.09 -26.83
CA HIS A 56 22.52 -15.07 -25.61
C HIS A 56 21.64 -15.33 -24.39
N GLU A 57 22.05 -16.27 -23.56
CA GLU A 57 21.40 -16.50 -22.27
C GLU A 57 21.80 -15.39 -21.28
N PRO A 58 20.83 -14.83 -20.53
CA PRO A 58 21.14 -13.88 -19.48
C PRO A 58 21.93 -14.55 -18.34
N GLY A 59 22.65 -13.76 -17.56
CA GLY A 59 23.43 -14.26 -16.43
C GLY A 59 22.54 -14.89 -15.34
N PHE A 60 23.06 -15.94 -14.69
CA PHE A 60 22.39 -16.59 -13.57
C PHE A 60 22.22 -15.62 -12.38
N ASP A 61 20.99 -15.55 -11.86
CA ASP A 61 20.60 -14.80 -10.66
C ASP A 61 21.09 -13.33 -10.66
N LYS A 62 20.72 -12.59 -11.72
CA LYS A 62 21.04 -11.17 -11.88
C LYS A 62 19.78 -10.31 -11.82
N PRO A 63 19.73 -9.26 -10.98
CA PRO A 63 18.62 -8.30 -10.97
C PRO A 63 18.34 -7.66 -12.34
N ALA A 64 19.37 -7.49 -13.17
CA ALA A 64 19.25 -6.98 -14.53
C ALA A 64 18.33 -7.83 -15.44
N ASN A 65 18.08 -9.10 -15.10
CA ASN A 65 17.18 -9.97 -15.84
C ASN A 65 15.74 -9.44 -15.85
N LEU A 66 15.36 -8.63 -14.85
CA LEU A 66 14.05 -7.98 -14.75
C LEU A 66 13.75 -7.02 -15.92
N ALA A 67 14.79 -6.55 -16.63
CA ALA A 67 14.63 -5.76 -17.85
C ALA A 67 13.89 -6.53 -18.96
N LEU A 68 14.03 -7.87 -18.98
CA LEU A 68 13.47 -8.75 -20.00
C LEU A 68 12.00 -9.13 -19.74
N TRP A 69 11.51 -8.90 -18.53
CA TRP A 69 10.23 -9.44 -18.08
C TRP A 69 9.06 -8.51 -18.43
N SER A 70 7.84 -9.05 -18.51
CA SER A 70 6.64 -8.21 -18.50
C SER A 70 6.40 -7.65 -17.10
N ASP A 71 5.46 -6.70 -16.97
CA ASP A 71 5.27 -5.94 -15.74
C ASP A 71 4.83 -6.81 -14.55
N GLY A 72 3.88 -7.73 -14.76
CA GLY A 72 3.35 -8.61 -13.70
C GLY A 72 4.41 -9.50 -13.06
N PRO A 73 5.10 -10.38 -13.81
CA PRO A 73 6.16 -11.24 -13.29
C PRO A 73 7.30 -10.48 -12.61
N ARG A 74 7.63 -9.28 -13.11
CA ARG A 74 8.65 -8.42 -12.50
C ARG A 74 8.19 -7.94 -11.11
N VAL A 75 6.99 -7.39 -11.01
CA VAL A 75 6.42 -6.93 -9.74
C VAL A 75 6.34 -8.09 -8.76
N GLU A 76 5.92 -9.27 -9.19
CA GLU A 76 5.80 -10.45 -8.32
C GLU A 76 7.15 -10.91 -7.72
N ALA A 77 8.22 -10.93 -8.53
CA ALA A 77 9.54 -11.28 -8.01
C ALA A 77 10.09 -10.24 -7.02
N CYS A 78 9.92 -8.95 -7.32
CA CYS A 78 10.27 -7.88 -6.38
C CYS A 78 9.43 -7.97 -5.09
N PHE A 79 8.14 -8.30 -5.19
CA PHE A 79 7.25 -8.42 -4.04
C PHE A 79 7.66 -9.58 -3.13
N THR A 80 7.99 -10.74 -3.71
CA THR A 80 8.46 -11.91 -2.97
C THR A 80 9.69 -11.58 -2.12
N GLU A 81 10.70 -10.93 -2.71
CA GLU A 81 11.90 -10.49 -1.99
C GLU A 81 11.58 -9.44 -0.91
N LEU A 82 10.65 -8.51 -1.20
CA LEU A 82 10.24 -7.44 -0.27
C LEU A 82 9.59 -8.01 1.02
N VAL A 83 8.74 -9.04 0.90
CA VAL A 83 8.01 -9.59 2.05
C VAL A 83 8.73 -10.75 2.75
N GLU A 84 9.77 -11.32 2.12
CA GLU A 84 10.57 -12.38 2.74
C GLU A 84 11.14 -11.92 4.09
N GLY A 85 10.73 -12.58 5.17
CA GLY A 85 11.14 -12.26 6.54
C GLY A 85 10.16 -11.38 7.34
N LEU A 86 9.04 -10.93 6.77
CA LEU A 86 7.97 -10.28 7.52
C LEU A 86 7.19 -11.27 8.38
N LEU A 87 6.95 -10.91 9.64
CA LEU A 87 6.37 -11.76 10.67
C LEU A 87 5.40 -10.97 11.55
N PHE A 88 4.37 -11.63 12.06
CA PHE A 88 3.45 -11.03 13.04
C PHE A 88 3.63 -11.67 14.40
N LYS A 89 3.69 -10.85 15.45
CA LYS A 89 3.74 -11.30 16.85
C LYS A 89 2.62 -10.66 17.64
N THR A 90 1.91 -11.45 18.44
CA THR A 90 0.77 -10.99 19.24
C THR A 90 1.01 -11.20 20.73
N HIS A 91 0.53 -10.26 21.54
CA HIS A 91 0.49 -10.36 22.99
C HIS A 91 -0.94 -10.23 23.48
N ASN A 92 -1.60 -11.37 23.74
CA ASN A 92 -3.03 -11.40 24.07
C ASN A 92 -3.39 -10.63 25.34
N GLY A 93 -2.57 -10.74 26.40
CA GLY A 93 -2.83 -10.06 27.68
C GLY A 93 -2.85 -8.53 27.54
N SER A 94 -1.93 -7.98 26.75
CA SER A 94 -1.85 -6.54 26.48
C SER A 94 -2.67 -6.11 25.25
N LYS A 95 -3.28 -7.04 24.52
CA LYS A 95 -3.95 -6.83 23.23
C LYS A 95 -3.10 -6.04 22.23
N GLN A 96 -1.80 -6.34 22.20
CA GLN A 96 -0.85 -5.73 21.26
C GLN A 96 -0.50 -6.69 20.13
N ALA A 97 -0.21 -6.12 18.97
CA ALA A 97 0.36 -6.83 17.84
C ALA A 97 1.55 -6.06 17.28
N MET A 98 2.53 -6.77 16.76
CA MET A 98 3.70 -6.20 16.12
C MET A 98 3.91 -6.80 14.73
N LEU A 99 4.36 -5.94 13.82
CA LEU A 99 5.03 -6.35 12.59
C LEU A 99 6.53 -6.40 12.90
N GLU A 100 7.12 -7.57 12.73
CA GLU A 100 8.55 -7.81 12.87
C GLU A 100 9.16 -8.16 11.51
N PHE A 101 10.46 -7.92 11.37
CA PHE A 101 11.23 -8.32 10.21
C PHE A 101 12.51 -9.03 10.64
N ALA A 102 12.85 -10.11 9.94
CA ALA A 102 14.10 -10.82 10.08
C ALA A 102 14.80 -10.89 8.71
N ASN A 103 16.02 -10.33 8.61
CA ASN A 103 16.83 -10.50 7.41
C ASN A 103 17.35 -11.95 7.38
N LEU A 104 16.72 -12.79 6.55
CA LEU A 104 17.03 -14.22 6.47
C LEU A 104 18.39 -14.50 5.82
N GLN A 105 18.96 -13.52 5.11
CA GLN A 105 20.27 -13.62 4.46
C GLN A 105 21.43 -13.21 5.40
N ALA A 106 21.14 -12.77 6.62
CA ALA A 106 22.17 -12.37 7.57
C ALA A 106 22.78 -13.59 8.30
N ASN A 107 24.11 -13.57 8.52
CA ASN A 107 24.81 -14.60 9.30
C ASN A 107 24.23 -14.79 10.72
N ASN A 108 23.67 -13.73 11.30
CA ASN A 108 22.95 -13.77 12.57
C ASN A 108 21.54 -13.22 12.38
N ILE A 109 20.56 -14.12 12.29
CA ILE A 109 19.16 -13.77 12.06
C ILE A 109 18.54 -13.22 13.35
N GLN A 110 18.19 -11.93 13.32
CA GLN A 110 17.50 -11.25 14.42
C GLN A 110 16.16 -10.72 13.96
N ARG A 111 15.13 -10.93 14.80
CA ARG A 111 13.80 -10.33 14.62
C ARG A 111 13.82 -8.92 15.18
N LYS A 112 13.41 -7.96 14.36
CA LYS A 112 13.38 -6.53 14.69
C LYS A 112 11.97 -6.01 14.50
N THR A 113 11.43 -5.33 15.51
CA THR A 113 10.08 -4.75 15.41
C THR A 113 10.12 -3.54 14.48
N LEU A 114 9.24 -3.54 13.48
CA LEU A 114 9.01 -2.41 12.58
C LEU A 114 7.84 -1.57 13.07
N VAL A 115 6.73 -2.23 13.42
CA VAL A 115 5.50 -1.57 13.84
C VAL A 115 4.95 -2.24 15.10
N ARG A 116 4.47 -1.44 16.05
CA ARG A 116 3.76 -1.90 17.24
C ARG A 116 2.39 -1.25 17.32
N MET A 117 1.33 -2.04 17.48
CA MET A 117 -0.04 -1.55 17.45
C MET A 117 -0.84 -2.06 18.64
N ARG A 118 -1.70 -1.18 19.17
CA ARG A 118 -2.77 -1.52 20.10
C ARG A 118 -4.04 -0.83 19.66
N ALA A 119 -5.12 -1.60 19.52
CA ALA A 119 -6.42 -1.07 19.10
C ALA A 119 -7.05 -0.19 20.20
N PRO A 120 -7.89 0.78 19.82
CA PRO A 120 -8.81 1.46 20.74
C PRO A 120 -9.74 0.48 21.46
N THR A 121 -10.22 0.89 22.63
CA THR A 121 -11.25 0.14 23.36
C THR A 121 -12.62 0.26 22.68
N LYS A 122 -13.52 -0.68 22.98
CA LYS A 122 -14.93 -0.59 22.53
C LYS A 122 -15.60 0.72 22.96
N ALA A 123 -15.27 1.24 24.15
CA ALA A 123 -15.81 2.50 24.63
C ALA A 123 -15.33 3.68 23.77
N GLN A 124 -14.04 3.70 23.41
CA GLN A 124 -13.49 4.71 22.50
C GLN A 124 -14.13 4.68 21.11
N PHE A 125 -14.32 3.49 20.53
CA PHE A 125 -15.02 3.38 19.25
C PHE A 125 -16.45 3.94 19.33
N LYS A 126 -17.18 3.66 20.41
CA LYS A 126 -18.51 4.21 20.62
C LYS A 126 -18.52 5.73 20.73
N LYS A 127 -17.57 6.32 21.47
CA LYS A 127 -17.44 7.79 21.56
C LYS A 127 -17.21 8.42 20.19
N GLN A 128 -16.47 7.76 19.29
CA GLN A 128 -16.20 8.28 17.95
C GLN A 128 -17.39 8.20 16.98
N LEU A 129 -18.51 7.55 17.36
CA LEU A 129 -19.70 7.50 16.50
C LEU A 129 -20.31 8.89 16.28
N ASP A 130 -20.21 9.79 17.25
CA ASP A 130 -20.70 11.17 17.11
C ASP A 130 -19.97 11.89 15.96
N LEU A 131 -18.65 11.67 15.84
CA LEU A 131 -17.86 12.18 14.73
C LEU A 131 -18.30 11.54 13.41
N VAL A 132 -18.45 10.21 13.36
CA VAL A 132 -18.88 9.51 12.13
C VAL A 132 -20.26 9.99 11.66
N ALA A 133 -21.19 10.21 12.60
CA ALA A 133 -22.52 10.75 12.31
C ALA A 133 -22.43 12.18 11.78
N ALA A 134 -21.64 13.06 12.40
CA ALA A 134 -21.43 14.43 11.92
C ALA A 134 -20.79 14.48 10.53
N TYR A 135 -19.84 13.59 10.24
CA TYR A 135 -19.22 13.47 8.93
C TYR A 135 -20.20 13.08 7.81
N ALA A 136 -21.39 12.56 8.13
CA ALA A 136 -22.40 12.21 7.14
C ALA A 136 -22.94 13.43 6.36
N ASP A 137 -22.88 14.63 6.94
CA ASP A 137 -23.32 15.86 6.28
C ASP A 137 -22.47 16.17 5.02
N LEU A 138 -21.23 15.67 4.96
CA LEU A 138 -20.34 15.87 3.81
C LEU A 138 -20.60 14.87 2.67
N ARG A 139 -21.50 13.90 2.82
CA ARG A 139 -21.67 12.82 1.83
C ARG A 139 -22.10 13.32 0.46
N ALA A 140 -22.98 14.32 0.41
CA ALA A 140 -23.40 14.91 -0.87
C ALA A 140 -22.18 15.45 -1.64
N ASP A 141 -21.36 16.26 -0.98
CA ASP A 141 -20.18 16.90 -1.56
C ASP A 141 -19.04 15.93 -1.87
N ARG A 142 -18.92 14.83 -1.11
CA ARG A 142 -17.81 13.87 -1.21
C ARG A 142 -18.15 12.60 -1.97
N SER A 143 -19.41 12.36 -2.32
CA SER A 143 -19.87 11.11 -2.93
C SER A 143 -19.08 10.68 -4.16
N MET A 144 -18.86 11.59 -5.12
CA MET A 144 -18.12 11.30 -6.34
C MET A 144 -16.64 11.03 -6.07
N GLU A 145 -16.03 11.81 -5.19
CA GLU A 145 -14.63 11.62 -4.77
C GLU A 145 -14.48 10.29 -4.02
N ILE A 146 -15.41 9.95 -3.14
CA ILE A 146 -15.44 8.69 -2.38
C ILE A 146 -15.50 7.49 -3.33
N SER A 147 -16.37 7.59 -4.35
CA SER A 147 -16.59 6.54 -5.34
C SER A 147 -15.36 6.32 -6.22
N ALA A 148 -14.74 7.40 -6.69
CA ALA A 148 -13.51 7.35 -7.48
C ALA A 148 -12.31 6.78 -6.70
N GLN A 149 -12.35 6.85 -5.37
CA GLN A 149 -11.31 6.36 -4.47
C GLN A 149 -11.54 4.92 -3.99
N MET A 150 -12.57 4.20 -4.46
CA MET A 150 -12.80 2.80 -4.04
C MET A 150 -11.79 1.80 -4.61
N ALA A 151 -11.20 2.12 -5.76
CA ALA A 151 -10.06 1.43 -6.34
C ALA A 151 -8.80 2.30 -6.19
N PRO A 152 -7.58 1.75 -6.34
CA PRO A 152 -6.34 2.53 -6.22
C PRO A 152 -6.39 3.85 -7.02
N PRO A 153 -6.44 5.02 -6.35
CA PRO A 153 -6.76 6.29 -6.99
C PRO A 153 -5.55 6.95 -7.68
N VAL A 154 -4.88 6.21 -8.58
CA VAL A 154 -3.63 6.65 -9.25
C VAL A 154 -3.75 8.04 -9.89
N ALA A 155 -4.89 8.32 -10.54
CA ALA A 155 -5.14 9.61 -11.17
C ALA A 155 -5.02 10.81 -10.22
N PHE A 156 -5.34 10.63 -8.93
CA PHE A 156 -5.23 11.70 -7.94
C PHE A 156 -3.75 12.03 -7.65
N TRP A 157 -2.90 11.02 -7.45
CA TRP A 157 -1.46 11.26 -7.31
C TRP A 157 -0.84 11.76 -8.61
N SER A 158 -1.28 11.26 -9.78
CA SER A 158 -0.87 11.79 -11.08
C SER A 158 -1.12 13.30 -11.22
N SER A 159 -2.24 13.79 -10.72
CA SER A 159 -2.54 15.22 -10.76
C SER A 159 -1.61 16.07 -9.87
N VAL A 160 -0.97 15.48 -8.86
CA VAL A 160 -0.06 16.18 -7.94
C VAL A 160 1.38 16.19 -8.44
N VAL A 161 1.87 15.04 -8.92
CA VAL A 161 3.31 14.87 -9.27
C VAL A 161 3.56 14.67 -10.76
N GLY A 162 2.53 14.67 -11.61
CA GLY A 162 2.69 14.50 -13.06
C GLY A 162 2.97 13.06 -13.50
N LEU A 163 2.51 12.05 -12.75
CA LEU A 163 2.66 10.63 -13.14
C LEU A 163 1.89 10.32 -14.43
N LEU A 164 2.63 9.95 -15.48
CA LEU A 164 2.14 9.54 -16.79
C LEU A 164 2.51 8.08 -17.09
N PRO A 165 1.55 7.18 -17.43
CA PRO A 165 1.83 5.75 -17.61
C PRO A 165 2.88 5.38 -18.65
N HIS A 166 3.01 6.17 -19.73
CA HIS A 166 3.99 5.90 -20.78
C HIS A 166 5.41 6.36 -20.42
N ARG A 167 5.56 7.26 -19.43
CA ARG A 167 6.85 7.81 -18.97
C ARG A 167 7.33 7.22 -17.65
N HIS A 168 6.41 6.81 -16.77
CA HIS A 168 6.69 6.44 -15.39
C HIS A 168 6.28 4.99 -15.08
N LYS A 169 6.59 4.05 -15.98
CA LYS A 169 6.18 2.64 -15.89
C LYS A 169 6.74 1.96 -14.64
N LYS A 170 8.01 2.23 -14.31
CA LYS A 170 8.72 1.65 -13.16
C LYS A 170 8.27 2.29 -11.86
N THR A 171 7.97 3.58 -11.88
CA THR A 171 7.35 4.27 -10.75
C THR A 171 5.97 3.69 -10.45
N LEU A 172 5.14 3.42 -11.47
CA LEU A 172 3.85 2.75 -11.27
C LEU A 172 4.01 1.34 -10.70
N GLN A 173 5.04 0.60 -11.12
CA GLN A 173 5.37 -0.72 -10.53
C GLN A 173 5.80 -0.62 -9.06
N LEU A 174 6.50 0.45 -8.66
CA LEU A 174 6.76 0.72 -7.24
C LEU A 174 5.48 1.03 -6.46
N LEU A 175 4.53 1.75 -7.05
CA LEU A 175 3.22 1.98 -6.42
C LEU A 175 2.45 0.66 -6.25
N ASP A 176 2.47 -0.22 -7.26
CA ASP A 176 1.88 -1.56 -7.18
C ASP A 176 2.48 -2.36 -6.02
N LEU A 177 3.82 -2.34 -5.86
CA LEU A 177 4.49 -2.97 -4.72
C LEU A 177 4.07 -2.37 -3.37
N ALA A 178 3.89 -1.05 -3.29
CA ALA A 178 3.40 -0.41 -2.08
C ALA A 178 1.99 -0.86 -1.73
N PHE A 179 1.07 -0.97 -2.70
CA PHE A 179 -0.28 -1.48 -2.47
C PHE A 179 -0.25 -2.95 -2.03
N LEU A 180 0.50 -3.81 -2.72
CA LEU A 180 0.64 -5.22 -2.36
C LEU A 180 1.18 -5.39 -0.92
N LEU A 181 2.20 -4.59 -0.55
CA LEU A 181 2.74 -4.59 0.81
C LEU A 181 1.71 -4.12 1.85
N CYS A 182 0.98 -3.03 1.56
CA CYS A 182 -0.07 -2.52 2.44
C CYS A 182 -1.15 -3.58 2.67
N VAL A 183 -1.72 -4.14 1.60
CA VAL A 183 -2.76 -5.17 1.66
C VAL A 183 -2.27 -6.41 2.42
N HIS A 184 -1.06 -6.88 2.12
CA HIS A 184 -0.45 -8.04 2.78
C HIS A 184 -0.38 -7.84 4.31
N VAL A 185 0.01 -6.64 4.75
CA VAL A 185 0.21 -6.34 6.17
C VAL A 185 -1.10 -5.98 6.88
N GLU A 186 -1.89 -5.09 6.30
CA GLU A 186 -3.09 -4.54 6.95
C GLU A 186 -4.17 -5.60 7.13
N MET A 187 -4.33 -6.52 6.16
CA MET A 187 -5.33 -7.59 6.27
C MET A 187 -5.00 -8.50 7.43
N ARG A 188 -3.71 -8.72 7.70
CA ARG A 188 -3.29 -9.51 8.85
C ARG A 188 -3.53 -8.77 10.17
N PHE A 189 -3.26 -7.47 10.25
CA PHE A 189 -3.64 -6.67 11.43
C PHE A 189 -5.16 -6.64 11.65
N LYS A 190 -5.96 -6.45 10.59
CA LYS A 190 -7.43 -6.47 10.66
C LYS A 190 -7.95 -7.80 11.21
N GLN A 191 -7.36 -8.91 10.80
CA GLN A 191 -7.69 -10.23 11.34
C GLN A 191 -7.31 -10.35 12.83
N ILE A 192 -6.13 -9.87 13.23
CA ILE A 192 -5.66 -9.94 14.62
C ILE A 192 -6.55 -9.11 15.57
N PHE A 193 -6.90 -7.89 15.17
CA PHE A 193 -7.66 -6.97 16.03
C PHE A 193 -9.18 -7.16 15.92
N ALA A 194 -9.68 -7.60 14.76
CA ALA A 194 -11.09 -7.89 14.52
C ALA A 194 -12.05 -6.76 14.96
N SER A 195 -11.64 -5.50 14.82
CA SER A 195 -12.44 -4.34 15.22
C SER A 195 -13.69 -4.20 14.37
N VAL A 196 -14.84 -4.00 15.03
CA VAL A 196 -16.15 -3.90 14.38
C VAL A 196 -16.41 -2.51 13.79
N ARG A 197 -17.15 -2.46 12.69
CA ARG A 197 -17.46 -1.24 11.92
C ARG A 197 -18.45 -0.31 12.65
N PRO A 198 -18.47 1.00 12.33
CA PRO A 198 -19.40 1.96 12.95
C PRO A 198 -20.87 1.54 12.94
N MET A 199 -21.36 1.04 11.79
CA MET A 199 -22.76 0.62 11.62
C MET A 199 -23.20 -0.51 12.55
N VAL A 200 -22.26 -1.30 13.09
CA VAL A 200 -22.57 -2.38 14.06
C VAL A 200 -23.06 -1.80 15.38
N PHE A 201 -22.61 -0.59 15.75
CA PHE A 201 -23.00 0.04 17.00
C PHE A 201 -24.22 0.95 16.90
N SER A 202 -24.56 1.43 15.70
CA SER A 202 -25.74 2.29 15.52
C SER A 202 -26.35 2.11 14.13
N PRO A 203 -27.67 1.80 14.04
CA PRO A 203 -28.38 1.70 12.77
C PRO A 203 -28.51 3.06 12.07
N GLN A 204 -28.23 4.17 12.76
CA GLN A 204 -28.29 5.52 12.21
C GLN A 204 -27.05 5.90 11.39
N ILE A 205 -25.97 5.11 11.43
CA ILE A 205 -24.77 5.42 10.64
C ILE A 205 -25.03 5.30 9.14
N GLN A 206 -25.76 4.26 8.72
CA GLN A 206 -26.15 3.98 7.32
C GLN A 206 -25.04 4.33 6.31
N PRO A 207 -23.97 3.51 6.20
CA PRO A 207 -22.85 3.79 5.30
C PRO A 207 -23.33 3.99 3.85
N MET A 208 -22.71 4.94 3.14
CA MET A 208 -23.12 5.28 1.76
C MET A 208 -22.47 4.39 0.67
N ILE A 209 -21.58 3.49 1.08
CA ILE A 209 -20.96 2.47 0.24
C ILE A 209 -21.12 1.11 0.92
N GLU A 210 -20.95 0.04 0.14
CA GLU A 210 -20.94 -1.31 0.69
C GLU A 210 -19.87 -1.45 1.77
N THR A 211 -20.27 -1.98 2.92
CA THR A 211 -19.35 -2.17 4.04
C THR A 211 -18.44 -3.36 3.76
N PRO A 212 -17.10 -3.18 3.77
CA PRO A 212 -16.20 -4.27 3.43
C PRO A 212 -16.28 -5.44 4.43
N GLY A 213 -16.14 -6.67 3.93
CA GLY A 213 -16.26 -7.93 4.68
C GLY A 213 -15.13 -8.26 5.67
N HIS A 214 -14.41 -7.26 6.17
CA HIS A 214 -13.28 -7.42 7.10
C HIS A 214 -13.28 -6.29 8.16
N GLY A 215 -12.44 -6.47 9.19
CA GLY A 215 -12.32 -5.54 10.32
C GLY A 215 -12.05 -4.09 9.90
N SER A 216 -12.52 -3.14 10.72
CA SER A 216 -12.38 -1.70 10.47
C SER A 216 -10.96 -1.20 10.72
N TRP A 217 -10.25 -1.74 11.72
CA TRP A 217 -9.01 -1.14 12.18
C TRP A 217 -7.77 -1.98 11.85
N PRO A 218 -6.68 -1.39 11.34
CA PRO A 218 -6.54 0.00 10.87
C PRO A 218 -7.27 0.26 9.54
N SER A 219 -7.40 1.53 9.11
CA SER A 219 -8.00 1.88 7.81
C SER A 219 -7.05 1.56 6.66
N GLY A 220 -7.54 0.81 5.67
CA GLY A 220 -6.72 0.34 4.55
C GLY A 220 -6.36 1.44 3.56
N HIS A 221 -7.37 2.16 3.07
CA HIS A 221 -7.13 3.31 2.18
C HIS A 221 -6.26 4.39 2.85
N ALA A 222 -6.32 4.54 4.17
CA ALA A 222 -5.42 5.44 4.87
C ALA A 222 -3.98 4.89 4.83
N THR A 223 -3.77 3.60 5.14
CA THR A 223 -2.47 2.94 5.03
C THR A 223 -1.88 3.07 3.63
N GLU A 224 -2.63 2.71 2.60
CA GLU A 224 -2.22 2.79 1.20
C GLU A 224 -1.89 4.24 0.81
N ALA A 225 -2.76 5.21 1.12
CA ALA A 225 -2.54 6.58 0.68
C ALA A 225 -1.34 7.27 1.36
N PHE A 226 -1.12 7.00 2.65
CA PHE A 226 0.06 7.51 3.34
C PHE A 226 1.34 6.77 2.93
N ALA A 227 1.26 5.49 2.56
CA ALA A 227 2.39 4.77 1.98
C ALA A 227 2.81 5.35 0.64
N VAL A 228 1.85 5.60 -0.27
CA VAL A 228 2.13 6.24 -1.57
C VAL A 228 2.70 7.64 -1.40
N ALA A 229 2.15 8.44 -0.49
CA ALA A 229 2.66 9.79 -0.23
C ALA A 229 4.13 9.77 0.22
N ALA A 230 4.47 8.90 1.18
CA ALA A 230 5.84 8.77 1.69
C ALA A 230 6.80 8.15 0.65
N LEU A 231 6.33 7.19 -0.16
CA LEU A 231 7.11 6.58 -1.22
C LEU A 231 7.46 7.58 -2.33
N LEU A 232 6.48 8.33 -2.82
CA LEU A 232 6.68 9.35 -3.85
C LEU A 232 7.58 10.48 -3.33
N GLU A 233 7.39 10.92 -2.08
CA GLU A 233 8.28 11.90 -1.45
C GLU A 233 9.75 11.40 -1.48
N ALA A 234 10.00 10.15 -1.07
CA ALA A 234 11.33 9.58 -1.05
C ALA A 234 11.93 9.43 -2.46
N LEU A 235 11.16 8.91 -3.42
CA LEU A 235 11.61 8.69 -4.80
C LEU A 235 11.94 10.01 -5.50
N LEU A 236 11.03 10.99 -5.41
CA LEU A 236 11.20 12.29 -6.05
C LEU A 236 12.33 13.09 -5.40
N ASN A 237 12.54 12.92 -4.09
CA ASN A 237 13.72 13.50 -3.43
C ASN A 237 15.02 12.90 -3.97
N ALA A 238 15.08 11.58 -4.12
CA ALA A 238 16.25 10.89 -4.64
C ALA A 238 16.53 11.18 -6.12
N ALA A 239 15.49 11.47 -6.91
CA ALA A 239 15.62 11.84 -8.33
C ALA A 239 15.95 13.32 -8.55
N SER A 240 15.87 14.16 -7.52
CA SER A 240 16.06 15.61 -7.67
C SER A 240 17.52 15.99 -7.94
N PRO A 241 17.79 16.99 -8.80
CA PRO A 241 19.14 17.47 -9.06
C PRO A 241 19.83 17.97 -7.79
N THR A 242 21.12 17.69 -7.67
CA THR A 242 21.95 18.19 -6.56
C THR A 242 21.95 19.71 -6.51
N GLY A 243 21.76 20.29 -5.32
CA GLY A 243 21.77 21.75 -5.13
C GLY A 243 20.43 22.45 -5.36
N THR A 244 19.35 21.71 -5.59
CA THR A 244 17.97 22.24 -5.67
C THR A 244 17.15 21.78 -4.46
N THR A 245 16.06 22.48 -4.13
CA THR A 245 15.08 21.92 -3.18
C THR A 245 14.48 20.66 -3.79
N PRO A 246 14.50 19.51 -3.11
CA PRO A 246 14.03 18.27 -3.70
C PRO A 246 12.53 18.30 -4.06
N ASN A 247 12.16 17.81 -5.25
CA ASN A 247 10.80 17.78 -5.78
C ASN A 247 9.80 17.07 -4.85
N GLY A 248 10.25 16.00 -4.16
CA GLY A 248 9.42 15.31 -3.18
C GLY A 248 9.11 16.18 -1.96
N THR A 249 10.06 17.01 -1.54
CA THR A 249 9.90 17.97 -0.43
C THR A 249 8.90 19.06 -0.80
N GLU A 250 9.00 19.60 -2.03
CA GLU A 250 8.07 20.61 -2.56
C GLU A 250 6.64 20.07 -2.72
N SER A 251 6.47 18.81 -3.12
CA SER A 251 5.15 18.19 -3.31
C SER A 251 4.58 17.50 -2.07
N ARG A 252 5.37 17.42 -0.99
CA ARG A 252 5.05 16.67 0.24
C ARG A 252 3.71 17.09 0.84
N GLU A 253 3.49 18.39 0.99
CA GLU A 253 2.29 18.88 1.67
C GLU A 253 1.01 18.45 0.92
N GLN A 254 1.02 18.55 -0.40
CA GLN A 254 -0.12 18.21 -1.25
C GLN A 254 -0.36 16.70 -1.26
N LEU A 255 0.70 15.89 -1.30
CA LEU A 255 0.62 14.43 -1.16
C LEU A 255 0.04 14.02 0.21
N GLN A 256 0.49 14.64 1.30
CA GLN A 256 -0.02 14.34 2.65
C GLN A 256 -1.48 14.79 2.82
N ARG A 257 -1.85 15.97 2.31
CA ARG A 257 -3.24 16.45 2.29
C ARG A 257 -4.15 15.54 1.48
N LEU A 258 -3.70 15.04 0.33
CA LEU A 258 -4.43 14.06 -0.47
C LEU A 258 -4.62 12.75 0.28
N ALA A 259 -3.58 12.24 0.94
CA ALA A 259 -3.69 11.03 1.77
C ALA A 259 -4.70 11.19 2.92
N ALA A 260 -4.67 12.33 3.61
CA ALA A 260 -5.66 12.64 4.64
C ALA A 260 -7.08 12.78 4.09
N ARG A 261 -7.24 13.35 2.90
CA ARG A 261 -8.53 13.47 2.22
C ARG A 261 -9.12 12.09 1.92
N ILE A 262 -8.32 11.19 1.34
CA ILE A 262 -8.72 9.80 1.07
C ILE A 262 -9.11 9.08 2.36
N ALA A 263 -8.32 9.23 3.42
CA ALA A 263 -8.57 8.63 4.73
C ALA A 263 -9.87 9.17 5.37
N THR A 264 -10.07 10.48 5.39
CA THR A 264 -11.26 11.15 5.95
C THR A 264 -12.51 10.78 5.18
N ASN A 265 -12.41 10.64 3.85
CA ASN A 265 -13.52 10.20 3.00
C ASN A 265 -14.05 8.81 3.39
N ARG A 266 -13.26 7.98 4.08
CA ARG A 266 -13.75 6.71 4.63
C ARG A 266 -14.61 6.87 5.89
N VAL A 267 -14.38 7.93 6.66
CA VAL A 267 -15.22 8.33 7.79
C VAL A 267 -16.53 8.94 7.28
N VAL A 268 -16.44 9.85 6.30
CA VAL A 268 -17.62 10.40 5.58
C VAL A 268 -18.50 9.30 5.01
N ALA A 269 -17.87 8.27 4.42
CA ALA A 269 -18.58 7.13 3.87
C ALA A 269 -19.30 6.26 4.94
N GLY A 270 -19.00 6.47 6.23
CA GLY A 270 -19.60 5.73 7.36
C GLY A 270 -18.96 4.39 7.66
N VAL A 271 -17.84 4.04 7.00
CA VAL A 271 -17.22 2.71 7.11
C VAL A 271 -16.06 2.64 8.09
N HIS A 272 -15.46 3.77 8.47
CA HIS A 272 -14.30 3.84 9.36
C HIS A 272 -14.47 4.90 10.45
N TYR A 273 -13.76 4.73 11.57
CA TYR A 273 -13.64 5.75 12.62
C TYR A 273 -12.42 6.65 12.35
N PRO A 274 -12.39 7.89 12.87
CA PRO A 274 -11.20 8.76 12.78
C PRO A 274 -9.90 8.09 13.26
N VAL A 275 -9.94 7.29 14.34
CA VAL A 275 -8.77 6.56 14.82
C VAL A 275 -8.27 5.45 13.87
N ASP A 276 -9.14 4.93 13.00
CA ASP A 276 -8.73 3.99 11.95
C ASP A 276 -7.82 4.70 10.95
N SER A 277 -8.14 5.95 10.58
CA SER A 277 -7.34 6.81 9.71
C SER A 277 -6.01 7.20 10.34
N ALA A 278 -6.01 7.52 11.64
CA ALA A 278 -4.81 7.81 12.42
C ALA A 278 -3.83 6.62 12.43
N ALA A 279 -4.33 5.43 12.76
CA ALA A 279 -3.51 4.21 12.72
C ALA A 279 -3.04 3.89 11.30
N GLY A 280 -3.89 4.13 10.30
CA GLY A 280 -3.55 3.93 8.89
C GLY A 280 -2.39 4.82 8.45
N ARG A 281 -2.37 6.11 8.85
CA ARG A 281 -1.26 7.04 8.62
C ARG A 281 0.07 6.51 9.14
N LEU A 282 0.08 6.01 10.39
CA LEU A 282 1.29 5.41 10.97
C LEU A 282 1.74 4.17 10.21
N LEU A 283 0.83 3.25 9.97
CA LEU A 283 1.16 1.99 9.31
C LEU A 283 1.68 2.24 7.88
N GLY A 284 1.00 3.09 7.11
CA GLY A 284 1.39 3.42 5.74
C GLY A 284 2.77 4.05 5.66
N THR A 285 3.04 5.03 6.53
CA THR A 285 4.37 5.67 6.62
C THR A 285 5.46 4.65 6.95
N ALA A 286 5.21 3.76 7.92
CA ALA A 286 6.20 2.74 8.31
C ALA A 286 6.48 1.73 7.19
N LEU A 287 5.46 1.34 6.42
CA LEU A 287 5.60 0.40 5.31
C LEU A 287 6.33 1.02 4.12
N ALA A 288 6.10 2.30 3.82
CA ALA A 288 6.88 3.02 2.82
C ALA A 288 8.35 3.16 3.23
N GLU A 289 8.62 3.52 4.49
CA GLU A 289 9.99 3.56 5.02
C GLU A 289 10.68 2.20 4.92
N PHE A 290 9.98 1.11 5.21
CA PHE A 290 10.48 -0.24 5.04
C PHE A 290 10.79 -0.58 3.58
N LEU A 291 9.88 -0.29 2.65
CA LEU A 291 10.08 -0.52 1.21
C LEU A 291 11.30 0.27 0.70
N VAL A 292 11.38 1.57 1.02
CA VAL A 292 12.51 2.43 0.65
C VAL A 292 13.81 1.90 1.27
N ALA A 293 13.80 1.46 2.52
CA ALA A 293 14.97 0.91 3.18
C ALA A 293 15.47 -0.39 2.54
N ARG A 294 14.55 -1.28 2.15
CA ARG A 294 14.90 -2.49 1.38
C ARG A 294 15.49 -2.13 0.01
N ALA A 295 14.95 -1.12 -0.67
CA ALA A 295 15.42 -0.68 -1.98
C ALA A 295 16.79 0.04 -1.95
N THR A 296 17.06 0.81 -0.91
CA THR A 296 18.19 1.77 -0.86
C THR A 296 19.27 1.40 0.16
N GLY A 297 19.01 0.43 1.04
CA GLY A 297 19.91 0.08 2.14
C GLY A 297 19.88 1.06 3.32
N THR A 298 18.96 2.02 3.32
CA THR A 298 18.73 2.92 4.47
C THR A 298 18.17 2.15 5.69
N ARG A 299 18.08 2.84 6.83
CA ARG A 299 17.61 2.26 8.10
C ARG A 299 16.22 2.75 8.42
N VAL A 300 15.45 1.94 9.13
CA VAL A 300 14.10 2.28 9.58
C VAL A 300 14.05 2.49 11.08
N HIS A 301 13.02 3.15 11.57
CA HIS A 301 12.74 3.29 13.00
C HIS A 301 11.48 2.51 13.36
N GLU A 302 11.45 1.87 14.53
CA GLU A 302 10.20 1.29 15.04
C GLU A 302 9.15 2.41 15.19
N ARG A 303 7.97 2.18 14.65
CA ARG A 303 6.81 3.07 14.81
C ARG A 303 5.72 2.39 15.63
N GLY A 304 5.10 3.13 16.53
CA GLY A 304 4.08 2.60 17.44
C GLY A 304 2.78 3.39 17.40
N PHE A 305 1.64 2.69 17.44
CA PHE A 305 0.33 3.29 17.62
C PHE A 305 -0.42 2.66 18.80
N ASP A 306 -0.74 3.46 19.81
CA ASP A 306 -1.61 3.05 20.92
C ASP A 306 -2.95 3.80 20.87
N GLY A 307 -3.97 3.14 20.32
CA GLY A 307 -5.30 3.72 20.18
C GLY A 307 -5.98 4.07 21.50
N ARG A 308 -5.50 3.57 22.64
CA ARG A 308 -6.00 3.97 23.97
C ARG A 308 -5.60 5.40 24.35
N LEU A 309 -4.52 5.90 23.76
CA LEU A 309 -4.03 7.26 23.97
C LEU A 309 -4.57 8.24 22.91
N PHE A 310 -5.39 7.76 21.97
CA PHE A 310 -6.03 8.59 20.95
C PHE A 310 -7.39 9.10 21.45
N GLU A 311 -7.33 10.00 22.43
CA GLU A 311 -8.46 10.76 22.96
C GLU A 311 -8.00 12.20 23.22
N GLY A 312 -8.94 13.13 23.30
CA GLY A 312 -8.63 14.49 23.71
C GLY A 312 -8.30 14.59 25.21
N PRO A 313 -7.83 15.74 25.71
CA PRO A 313 -7.32 15.90 27.07
C PRO A 313 -8.32 15.55 28.18
N GLN A 314 -9.63 15.60 27.91
CA GLN A 314 -10.70 15.28 28.85
C GLN A 314 -11.36 13.91 28.54
N GLY A 315 -10.75 13.12 27.65
CA GLY A 315 -11.28 11.82 27.22
C GLY A 315 -12.38 11.92 26.16
N GLU A 316 -12.57 13.09 25.54
CA GLU A 316 -13.47 13.30 24.41
C GLU A 316 -12.96 12.60 23.14
N PRO A 317 -13.84 12.22 22.19
CA PRO A 317 -13.40 11.63 20.94
C PRO A 317 -12.53 12.61 20.16
N LEU A 318 -11.32 12.18 19.82
CA LEU A 318 -10.38 12.96 19.02
C LEU A 318 -10.60 12.67 17.54
N ASP A 319 -10.64 13.72 16.72
CA ASP A 319 -10.69 13.58 15.27
C ASP A 319 -9.28 13.38 14.68
N PHE A 320 -9.22 12.82 13.47
CA PHE A 320 -7.98 12.63 12.74
C PHE A 320 -7.43 13.98 12.26
N SER A 321 -6.15 14.24 12.55
CA SER A 321 -5.45 15.44 12.09
C SER A 321 -4.05 15.12 11.59
N LEU A 322 -3.70 15.69 10.43
CA LEU A 322 -2.35 15.64 9.86
C LEU A 322 -1.31 16.35 10.73
N ASN A 323 -1.73 17.35 11.50
CA ASN A 323 -0.82 18.16 12.30
C ASN A 323 -0.37 17.46 13.59
N GLN A 324 -0.96 16.30 13.92
CA GLN A 324 -0.48 15.51 15.05
C GLN A 324 0.92 14.95 14.76
N PRO A 325 1.88 15.16 15.67
CA PRO A 325 3.25 14.66 15.50
C PRO A 325 3.30 13.14 15.59
N MET A 326 4.20 12.53 14.82
CA MET A 326 4.40 11.07 14.75
C MET A 326 5.79 10.63 15.20
N ASP A 327 6.56 11.53 15.79
CA ASP A 327 7.98 11.39 16.14
C ASP A 327 8.25 11.39 17.64
N GLN A 328 7.19 11.45 18.47
CA GLN A 328 7.26 11.31 19.92
C GLN A 328 7.90 9.96 20.31
N THR A 329 8.74 9.93 21.35
CA THR A 329 9.41 8.68 21.76
C THR A 329 8.54 7.81 22.66
N SER A 330 7.64 8.40 23.43
CA SER A 330 6.73 7.71 24.35
C SER A 330 5.55 8.61 24.77
N GLY A 331 4.58 8.06 25.51
CA GLY A 331 3.52 8.84 26.16
C GLY A 331 2.47 9.44 25.23
N SER A 332 2.49 9.09 23.94
CA SER A 332 1.61 9.63 22.91
C SER A 332 0.99 8.50 22.08
N ALA A 333 -0.15 8.75 21.44
CA ALA A 333 -0.80 7.77 20.56
C ALA A 333 0.14 7.31 19.44
N TYR A 334 0.94 8.22 18.90
CA TYR A 334 2.01 7.91 17.96
C TYR A 334 3.35 7.83 18.69
N THR A 335 4.16 6.83 18.35
CA THR A 335 5.55 6.79 18.81
C THR A 335 6.51 6.44 17.68
N ARG A 336 7.75 6.93 17.78
CA ARG A 336 8.86 6.56 16.91
C ARG A 336 10.11 6.35 17.76
N ALA A 337 10.73 5.19 17.61
CA ALA A 337 11.98 4.90 18.32
C ALA A 337 13.10 5.83 17.85
N ALA A 338 13.90 6.32 18.80
CA ALA A 338 15.09 7.10 18.48
C ALA A 338 16.14 6.25 17.74
N ALA A 339 16.30 4.99 18.16
CA ALA A 339 17.20 4.04 17.51
C ALA A 339 16.64 3.61 16.15
N SER A 340 17.51 3.59 15.14
CA SER A 340 17.22 3.02 13.83
C SER A 340 17.78 1.62 13.70
N THR A 341 17.21 0.83 12.79
CA THR A 341 17.54 -0.57 12.56
C THR A 341 17.71 -0.85 11.07
N ALA A 342 18.74 -1.62 10.71
CA ALA A 342 18.92 -2.09 9.33
C ALA A 342 17.98 -3.28 9.03
N VAL A 343 17.40 -3.25 7.84
CA VAL A 343 16.45 -4.27 7.32
C VAL A 343 17.02 -5.06 6.14
N GLY A 344 18.31 -4.96 5.87
CA GLY A 344 18.94 -5.60 4.72
C GLY A 344 18.58 -4.93 3.40
N HIS A 345 19.36 -5.22 2.36
CA HIS A 345 19.16 -4.71 1.02
C HIS A 345 18.47 -5.78 0.17
N ALA A 346 17.58 -5.36 -0.73
CA ALA A 346 16.81 -6.21 -1.63
C ALA A 346 17.23 -5.92 -3.08
N PRO A 347 18.14 -6.71 -3.68
CA PRO A 347 18.69 -6.43 -5.00
C PRO A 347 17.66 -6.30 -6.14
N LEU A 348 16.59 -7.11 -6.16
CA LEU A 348 15.55 -7.01 -7.18
C LEU A 348 14.76 -5.72 -7.04
N LEU A 349 14.40 -5.37 -5.81
CA LEU A 349 13.72 -4.11 -5.52
C LEU A 349 14.60 -2.88 -5.78
N ASN A 350 15.90 -2.97 -5.47
CA ASN A 350 16.87 -1.92 -5.75
C ASN A 350 16.98 -1.64 -7.26
N TRP A 351 17.05 -2.69 -8.08
CA TRP A 351 17.04 -2.53 -9.53
C TRP A 351 15.78 -1.77 -9.99
N LEU A 352 14.60 -2.13 -9.49
CA LEU A 352 13.35 -1.46 -9.86
C LEU A 352 13.33 0.01 -9.39
N TRP A 353 13.86 0.28 -8.20
CA TRP A 353 14.02 1.64 -7.67
C TRP A 353 14.92 2.49 -8.57
N ASP A 354 16.09 1.98 -8.95
CA ASP A 354 17.03 2.69 -9.80
C ASP A 354 16.48 2.94 -11.21
N GLU A 355 15.71 2.00 -11.76
CA GLU A 355 15.00 2.22 -13.03
C GLU A 355 13.90 3.27 -12.91
N ALA A 356 13.20 3.34 -11.77
CA ALA A 356 12.21 4.38 -11.52
C ALA A 356 12.84 5.76 -11.38
N LEU A 357 14.01 5.88 -10.72
CA LEU A 357 14.74 7.15 -10.63
C LEU A 357 15.04 7.75 -12.02
N LYS A 358 15.41 6.90 -12.99
CA LYS A 358 15.71 7.34 -14.36
C LYS A 358 14.51 7.95 -15.09
N GLU A 359 13.28 7.65 -14.66
CA GLU A 359 12.06 8.20 -15.26
C GLU A 359 11.82 9.67 -14.90
N TRP A 360 12.47 10.15 -13.83
CA TRP A 360 12.33 11.48 -13.25
C TRP A 360 13.56 12.38 -13.44
N ALA A 361 14.60 11.86 -14.09
CA ALA A 361 15.86 12.56 -14.36
C ALA A 361 15.77 13.57 -15.53
#